data_AF-A0A3C0VG77-F1
#
_entry.id   AF-A0A3C0VG77-F1
#
_cell.length_a   1.000
_cell.length_b   1.000
_cell.length_c   1.000
_cell.angle_alpha   90.00
_cell.angle_beta   90.00
_cell.angle_gamma   90.00
#
_symmetry.space_group_name_H-M   'P 1'
#
loop_
_entity.id
_entity.type
_entity.pdbx_description
1 polymer ?
#
loop_
_entity_poly.entity_id
_entity_poly.type
_entity_poly.pdbx_seq_one_letter_code
_entity_poly.pdbx_strand_id
1 'polypeptide(L)'
;MAGRKPSKGAVGRSDFAALLADVKGRIQDAQIRAVCAVNAELVRLYWDIGRIIADRQLREGWGAAVIPRLSRELKNELPELKGFSERNIDRMI
;
A
#
# COMPACT_ATOMS: atom_id res chain seq x y z
N MET A 1 30.78 27.10 -46.64
CA MET A 1 30.83 26.59 -45.27
C MET A 1 29.51 26.94 -44.59
N ALA A 2 28.51 26.04 -44.60
CA ALA A 2 27.28 26.22 -43.84
C ALA A 2 26.82 24.85 -43.34
N GLY A 3 26.65 24.77 -42.01
CA GLY A 3 26.60 23.54 -41.24
C GLY A 3 25.49 22.57 -41.65
N ARG A 4 25.87 21.30 -41.77
CA ARG A 4 24.97 20.16 -41.84
C ARG A 4 24.14 20.15 -40.56
N LYS A 5 22.85 20.54 -40.64
CA LYS A 5 21.87 20.32 -39.57
C LYS A 5 21.89 18.82 -39.23
N PRO A 6 21.96 18.42 -37.94
CA PRO A 6 21.85 17.02 -37.58
C PRO A 6 20.46 16.55 -38.00
N SER A 7 20.41 15.56 -38.90
CA SER A 7 19.17 14.89 -39.27
C SER A 7 18.58 14.30 -38.00
N LYS A 8 17.33 14.67 -37.66
CA LYS A 8 16.53 13.97 -36.66
C LYS A 8 16.46 12.50 -37.09
N GLY A 9 17.31 11.66 -36.50
CA GLY A 9 17.38 10.24 -36.80
C GLY A 9 16.08 9.60 -36.35
N ALA A 10 15.39 8.94 -37.27
CA ALA A 10 14.30 8.04 -36.92
C ALA A 10 14.85 7.02 -35.92
N VAL A 11 14.24 6.91 -34.74
CA VAL A 11 14.63 5.94 -33.72
C VAL A 11 14.57 4.56 -34.37
N GLY A 12 15.70 3.87 -34.44
CA GLY A 12 15.75 2.51 -34.98
C GLY A 12 14.85 1.60 -34.16
N ARG A 13 14.23 0.58 -34.78
CA ARG A 13 13.37 -0.39 -34.04
C ARG A 13 14.06 -0.97 -32.81
N SER A 14 15.37 -1.21 -32.88
CA SER A 14 16.20 -1.67 -31.76
C SER A 14 16.29 -0.64 -30.63
N ASP A 15 16.54 0.62 -30.99
CA ASP A 15 16.73 1.71 -30.02
C ASP A 15 15.41 2.02 -29.31
N PHE A 16 14.30 1.95 -30.04
CA PHE A 16 12.96 2.09 -29.45
C PHE A 16 12.62 0.90 -28.55
N ALA A 17 12.98 -0.33 -28.94
CA ALA A 17 12.75 -1.52 -28.12
C ALA A 17 13.56 -1.46 -26.81
N ALA A 18 14.81 -0.99 -26.86
CA ALA A 18 15.63 -0.77 -25.69
C ALA A 18 15.04 0.30 -24.76
N LEU A 19 14.64 1.46 -25.33
CA LEU A 19 13.96 2.51 -24.56
C LEU A 19 12.68 2.00 -23.89
N LEU A 20 11.87 1.23 -24.61
CA LEU A 20 10.63 0.67 -24.08
C LEU A 20 10.91 -0.32 -22.93
N ALA A 21 11.91 -1.18 -23.07
CA ALA A 21 12.31 -2.11 -22.03
C ALA A 21 12.78 -1.37 -20.75
N ASP A 22 13.61 -0.34 -20.92
CA ASP A 22 14.12 0.47 -19.81
C ASP A 22 13.00 1.20 -19.07
N VAL A 23 12.09 1.85 -19.81
CA VAL A 23 10.95 2.56 -19.22
C VAL A 23 10.02 1.58 -18.51
N LYS A 24 9.71 0.44 -19.13
CA LYS A 24 8.87 -0.59 -18.52
C LYS A 24 9.47 -1.12 -17.22
N GLY A 25 10.77 -1.42 -17.21
CA GLY A 25 11.48 -1.88 -16.01
C GLY A 25 11.37 -0.87 -14.87
N ARG A 26 11.64 0.41 -15.15
CA ARG A 26 11.52 1.48 -14.14
C ARG A 26 10.11 1.63 -13.58
N ILE A 27 9.08 1.50 -14.42
CA ILE A 27 7.68 1.55 -13.98
C ILE A 27 7.37 0.37 -13.06
N GLN A 28 7.77 -0.85 -13.45
CA GLN A 28 7.53 -2.05 -12.66
C GLN A 28 8.24 -1.99 -11.30
N ASP A 29 9.51 -1.56 -11.30
CA ASP A 29 10.28 -1.40 -10.06
C ASP A 29 9.64 -0.37 -9.13
N ALA A 30 9.15 0.75 -9.68
CA ALA A 30 8.45 1.77 -8.91
C ALA A 30 7.14 1.24 -8.32
N GLN A 31 6.36 0.48 -9.08
CA GLN A 31 5.13 -0.15 -8.60
C GLN A 31 5.40 -1.16 -7.49
N ILE A 32 6.42 -2.00 -7.63
CA ILE A 32 6.82 -2.97 -6.60
C ILE A 32 7.19 -2.25 -5.31
N ARG A 33 8.04 -1.22 -5.39
CA ARG A 33 8.41 -0.42 -4.21
C ARG A 33 7.20 0.23 -3.54
N ALA A 34 6.28 0.77 -4.32
CA ALA A 34 5.06 1.38 -3.79
C ALA A 34 4.19 0.36 -3.06
N VAL A 35 3.95 -0.82 -3.66
CA VAL A 35 3.19 -1.89 -3.01
C VAL A 35 3.88 -2.38 -1.74
N CYS A 36 5.19 -2.56 -1.75
CA CYS A 36 5.95 -2.95 -0.55
C CYS A 36 5.84 -1.90 0.57
N ALA A 37 5.94 -0.61 0.24
CA ALA A 37 5.82 0.47 1.21
C ALA A 37 4.41 0.53 1.82
N VAL A 38 3.37 0.42 0.99
CA VAL A 38 1.98 0.37 1.45
C VAL A 38 1.74 -0.84 2.35
N ASN A 39 2.21 -2.03 1.95
CA ASN A 39 2.07 -3.24 2.75
C ASN A 39 2.80 -3.15 4.08
N ALA A 40 4.01 -2.59 4.11
CA ALA A 40 4.76 -2.38 5.33
C ALA A 40 4.00 -1.48 6.30
N GLU A 41 3.36 -0.42 5.79
CA GLU A 41 2.57 0.49 6.61
C GLU A 41 1.28 -0.14 7.12
N LEU A 42 0.57 -0.90 6.27
CA LEU A 42 -0.62 -1.65 6.70
C LEU A 42 -0.31 -2.65 7.81
N VAL A 43 0.82 -3.37 7.71
CA VAL A 43 1.24 -4.33 8.75
C VAL A 43 1.52 -3.61 10.08
N ARG A 44 2.22 -2.46 10.05
CA ARG A 44 2.47 -1.65 11.24
C ARG A 44 1.18 -1.15 11.86
N LEU A 45 0.27 -0.61 11.04
CA LEU A 45 -1.03 -0.11 11.47
C LEU A 45 -1.84 -1.21 12.19
N TYR A 46 -1.90 -2.41 11.61
CA TYR A 46 -2.62 -3.53 12.24
C TYR A 46 -2.00 -3.92 13.59
N TRP A 47 -0.68 -3.96 13.68
CA TRP A 47 0.00 -4.24 14.94
C TRP A 47 -0.27 -3.15 16.00
N ASP A 48 -0.20 -1.87 15.61
CA ASP A 48 -0.47 -0.75 16.51
C ASP A 48 -1.91 -0.76 17.03
N ILE A 49 -2.88 -1.08 16.17
CA ILE A 49 -4.29 -1.23 16.55
C ILE A 49 -4.46 -2.38 17.56
N GLY A 50 -3.88 -3.54 17.28
CA GLY A 50 -3.91 -4.69 18.18
C GLY A 50 -3.35 -4.35 19.56
N ARG A 51 -2.19 -3.69 19.62
CA ARG A 51 -1.57 -3.21 20.86
C ARG A 51 -2.50 -2.26 21.63
N ILE A 52 -3.10 -1.27 20.96
CA ILE A 52 -4.02 -0.31 21.61
C ILE A 52 -5.22 -1.03 22.22
N ILE A 53 -5.78 -2.03 21.52
CA ILE A 53 -6.93 -2.78 22.03
C ILE A 53 -6.52 -3.65 23.22
N ALA A 54 -5.42 -4.39 23.11
CA ALA A 54 -4.89 -5.23 24.19
C ALA A 54 -4.61 -4.42 25.47
N ASP A 55 -3.94 -3.27 25.34
CA ASP A 55 -3.64 -2.38 26.46
C ASP A 55 -4.91 -1.89 27.15
N ARG A 56 -5.95 -1.53 26.38
CA ARG A 56 -7.24 -1.08 26.94
C ARG A 56 -8.02 -2.23 27.57
N GLN A 57 -8.01 -3.42 26.97
CA GLN A 57 -8.60 -4.61 27.58
C GLN A 57 -7.97 -4.92 28.95
N LEU A 58 -6.64 -4.85 29.05
CA LEU A 58 -5.91 -5.10 30.28
C LEU A 58 -6.19 -4.03 31.36
N ARG A 59 -6.14 -2.74 31.00
CA ARG A 59 -6.27 -1.64 31.98
C ARG A 59 -7.71 -1.37 32.41
N GLU A 60 -8.64 -1.47 31.47
CA GLU A 60 -10.03 -1.04 31.66
C GLU A 60 -10.98 -2.25 31.84
N GLY A 61 -10.45 -3.47 31.77
CA GLY A 61 -11.21 -4.72 31.95
C GLY A 61 -12.22 -4.98 30.83
N TRP A 62 -11.99 -4.42 29.64
CA TRP A 62 -12.92 -4.60 28.52
C TRP A 62 -12.94 -6.07 28.07
N GLY A 63 -14.13 -6.68 28.08
CA GLY A 63 -14.33 -8.02 27.54
C GLY A 63 -14.31 -8.06 26.01
N ALA A 64 -14.39 -9.27 25.45
CA ALA A 64 -14.37 -9.54 24.01
C ALA A 64 -15.45 -8.77 23.20
N ALA A 65 -16.51 -8.27 23.86
CA ALA A 65 -17.56 -7.46 23.26
C ALA A 65 -17.09 -6.11 22.67
N VAL A 66 -15.87 -5.64 23.03
CA VAL A 66 -15.30 -4.43 22.43
C VAL A 66 -14.99 -4.59 20.94
N ILE A 67 -14.60 -5.80 20.51
CA ILE A 67 -14.20 -6.06 19.12
C ILE A 67 -15.40 -5.92 18.15
N PRO A 68 -16.57 -6.55 18.41
CA PRO A 68 -17.77 -6.34 17.61
C PRO A 68 -18.21 -4.88 17.51
N ARG A 69 -18.17 -4.15 18.64
CA ARG A 69 -18.52 -2.74 18.66
C ARG A 69 -17.56 -1.93 17.79
N LEU A 70 -16.25 -2.10 17.99
CA LEU A 70 -15.25 -1.35 17.24
C LEU A 70 -15.32 -1.61 15.73
N SER A 71 -15.49 -2.87 15.31
CA SER A 71 -15.64 -3.20 13.90
C SER A 71 -16.84 -2.51 13.25
N ARG A 72 -17.98 -2.50 13.95
CA ARG A 72 -19.19 -1.82 13.47
C ARG A 72 -18.99 -0.31 13.35
N GLU A 73 -18.43 0.34 14.36
CA GLU A 73 -18.20 1.79 14.32
C GLU A 73 -17.21 2.15 13.20
N LEU A 74 -16.12 1.40 13.05
CA LEU A 74 -15.16 1.63 11.97
C LEU A 74 -15.78 1.48 10.58
N LYS A 75 -16.68 0.52 10.39
CA LYS A 75 -17.41 0.35 9.12
C LYS A 75 -18.36 1.50 8.83
N ASN A 76 -18.95 2.10 9.87
CA ASN A 76 -19.88 3.22 9.72
C ASN A 76 -19.12 4.52 9.40
N GLU A 77 -18.02 4.78 10.11
CA GLU A 77 -17.23 6.00 9.98
C GLU A 77 -16.30 5.99 8.75
N LEU A 78 -15.81 4.81 8.35
CA LEU A 78 -14.85 4.63 7.25
C LEU A 78 -15.33 3.53 6.28
N PRO A 79 -16.46 3.74 5.58
CA PRO A 79 -17.14 2.70 4.81
C PRO A 79 -16.33 2.18 3.60
N GLU A 80 -15.42 2.99 3.06
CA GLU A 80 -14.51 2.61 1.98
C GLU A 80 -13.36 1.71 2.43
N LEU A 81 -13.04 1.70 3.73
CA LEU A 81 -11.94 0.92 4.27
C LEU A 81 -12.34 -0.54 4.47
N LYS A 82 -11.54 -1.43 3.89
CA LYS A 82 -11.64 -2.88 4.06
C LYS A 82 -10.56 -3.36 5.02
N GLY A 83 -10.79 -4.51 5.63
CA GLY A 83 -9.79 -5.17 6.49
C GLY A 83 -10.05 -5.08 7.99
N PHE A 84 -11.07 -4.33 8.42
CA PHE A 84 -11.40 -4.12 9.84
C PHE A 84 -12.69 -4.85 10.28
N SER A 85 -12.93 -6.06 9.75
CA SER A 85 -13.99 -6.93 10.27
C SER A 85 -13.65 -7.43 11.67
N GLU A 86 -14.66 -7.84 12.44
CA GLU A 86 -14.47 -8.40 13.79
C GLU A 86 -13.38 -9.48 13.81
N ARG A 87 -13.47 -10.43 12.87
CA ARG A 87 -12.49 -11.51 12.70
C ARG A 87 -11.08 -11.01 12.39
N ASN A 88 -10.94 -9.92 11.64
CA ASN A 88 -9.62 -9.38 11.33
C ASN A 88 -9.03 -8.62 12.50
N ILE A 89 -9.84 -7.84 13.23
CA ILE A 89 -9.40 -7.14 14.45
C ILE A 89 -8.99 -8.16 15.52
N ASP A 90 -9.75 -9.25 15.67
CA ASP A 90 -9.42 -10.35 16.59
C ASP A 90 -8.05 -10.97 16.29
N ARG A 91 -7.62 -11.02 15.02
CA ARG A 91 -6.29 -11.52 14.62
C ARG A 91 -5.14 -10.53 14.84
N MET A 92 -5.45 -9.27 15.19
CA MET A 92 -4.42 -8.26 15.46
C MET A 92 -3.94 -8.30 16.91
N ILE A 93 -4.71 -8.92 17.80
CA ILE A 93 -4.51 -8.94 19.26
C ILE A 93 -3.74 -10.20 19.66
#